data_AF-A0A497E967-F1
#
_entry.id   AF-A0A497E967-F1
#
_cell.length_a   1.000
_cell.length_b   1.000
_cell.length_c   1.000
_cell.angle_alpha   90.00
_cell.angle_beta   90.00
_cell.angle_gamma   90.00
#
_symmetry.space_group_name_H-M   'P 1'
#
loop_
_entity.id
_entity.type
_entity.pdbx_description
1 polymer ?
#
loop_
_entity_poly.entity_id
_entity_poly.type
_entity_poly.pdbx_seq_one_letter_code
_entity_poly.pdbx_strand_id
1 'polypeptide(L)'
;MARLHEKYRESVFADLQKEFGLTNPMQVPRVEKITCNIGVGEASRNAKLLDVALEQLTCITGQKPVMRRARKSIAAFKLREGMPVGAKVTLRRERMYEFLDRLISIGLPRVRDFRG
;
A
#
# COMPACT_ATOMS: atom_id res chain seq x y z
N MET A 1 -18.30 -6.03 8.00
CA MET A 1 -17.39 -5.18 7.21
C MET A 1 -15.97 -5.44 7.71
N ALA A 2 -14.94 -4.76 7.18
CA ALA A 2 -13.59 -4.90 7.75
C ALA A 2 -13.55 -4.37 9.20
N ARG A 3 -13.02 -5.16 10.14
CA ARG A 3 -12.97 -4.84 11.59
C ARG A 3 -12.45 -3.42 11.90
N LEU A 4 -11.36 -3.01 11.25
CA LEU A 4 -10.79 -1.67 11.43
C LEU A 4 -11.69 -0.54 10.91
N HIS A 5 -12.50 -0.82 9.89
CA HIS A 5 -13.43 0.18 9.34
C HIS A 5 -14.61 0.41 10.29
N GLU A 6 -15.13 -0.64 10.92
CA GLU A 6 -16.15 -0.55 11.97
C GLU A 6 -15.60 0.21 13.19
N LYS A 7 -14.43 -0.20 13.68
CA LYS A 7 -13.73 0.51 14.77
C LYS A 7 -13.52 2.00 14.47
N TYR A 8 -13.16 2.34 13.23
CA TYR A 8 -12.98 3.74 12.83
C TYR A 8 -14.30 4.53 12.94
N ARG A 9 -15.42 3.97 12.48
CA ARG A 9 -16.72 4.64 12.49
C ARG A 9 -17.31 4.78 13.88
N GLU A 10 -17.14 3.76 14.73
CA GLU A 10 -17.82 3.68 16.03
C GLU A 10 -17.06 4.43 17.14
N SER A 11 -15.74 4.29 17.20
CA SER A 11 -14.95 4.88 18.29
C SER A 11 -14.04 6.00 17.79
N VAL A 12 -13.17 5.71 16.83
CA VAL A 12 -12.07 6.62 16.44
C VAL A 12 -12.60 7.94 15.89
N PHE A 13 -13.71 7.92 15.14
CA PHE A 13 -14.30 9.13 14.60
C PHE A 13 -14.72 10.11 15.71
N ALA A 14 -15.42 9.61 16.74
CA ALA A 14 -15.89 10.43 17.85
C ALA A 14 -14.73 10.90 18.74
N ASP A 15 -13.74 10.02 18.96
CA ASP A 15 -12.54 10.35 19.74
C ASP A 15 -11.73 11.47 19.07
N LEU A 16 -11.46 11.35 17.77
CA LEU A 16 -10.75 12.37 17.00
C LEU A 16 -11.54 13.69 16.94
N GLN A 17 -12.87 13.63 16.81
CA GLN A 17 -13.67 14.84 16.78
C GLN A 17 -13.58 15.61 18.10
N LYS A 18 -13.61 14.91 19.24
CA LYS A 18 -13.50 15.51 20.58
C LYS A 18 -12.08 16.00 20.87
N GLU A 19 -11.07 15.19 20.57
CA GLU A 19 -9.66 15.49 20.85
C GLU A 19 -9.20 16.74 20.08
N PHE A 20 -9.61 16.87 18.81
CA PHE A 20 -9.21 17.99 17.96
C PHE A 20 -10.24 19.14 17.94
N GLY A 21 -11.33 19.06 18.73
CA GLY A 21 -12.36 20.10 18.82
C GLY A 21 -13.03 20.41 17.47
N LEU A 22 -13.17 19.41 16.60
CA LEU A 22 -13.62 19.61 15.22
C LEU A 22 -15.14 19.81 15.16
N THR A 23 -15.57 20.98 14.71
CA THR A 23 -17.00 21.32 14.59
C THR A 23 -17.64 20.71 13.35
N ASN A 24 -16.86 20.47 12.29
CA ASN A 24 -17.36 19.89 11.06
C ASN A 24 -16.96 18.39 10.96
N PRO A 25 -17.93 17.45 10.87
CA PRO A 25 -17.67 16.02 10.70
C PRO A 25 -16.76 15.67 9.51
N MET A 26 -16.78 16.49 8.46
CA MET A 26 -15.95 16.28 7.26
C MET A 26 -14.47 16.62 7.46
N GLN A 27 -14.12 17.30 8.56
CA GLN A 27 -12.73 17.58 8.91
C GLN A 27 -12.04 16.39 9.58
N VAL A 28 -12.79 15.40 10.07
CA VAL A 28 -12.23 14.25 10.77
C VAL A 28 -11.31 13.46 9.81
N PRO A 29 -10.02 13.26 10.16
CA PRO A 29 -9.08 12.55 9.32
C PRO A 29 -9.54 11.13 9.01
N ARG A 30 -9.39 10.71 7.75
CA ARG A 30 -9.69 9.37 7.27
C ARG A 30 -8.58 8.82 6.41
N VAL A 31 -8.43 7.50 6.41
CA VAL A 31 -7.50 6.84 5.49
C VAL A 31 -8.10 6.82 4.08
N GLU A 32 -7.50 7.54 3.15
CA GLU A 32 -8.03 7.67 1.77
C GLU A 32 -7.63 6.48 0.89
N LYS A 33 -6.37 6.04 1.01
CA LYS A 33 -5.77 4.92 0.27
C LYS A 33 -4.51 4.43 0.96
N ILE A 34 -4.18 3.17 0.70
CA ILE A 34 -2.85 2.61 0.94
C ILE A 34 -2.26 2.22 -0.41
N THR A 35 -1.02 2.61 -0.68
CA THR A 35 -0.32 2.21 -1.90
C THR A 35 0.91 1.38 -1.54
N CYS A 36 0.92 0.13 -1.97
CA CYS A 36 2.07 -0.76 -1.83
C CYS A 36 2.85 -0.73 -3.16
N ASN A 37 4.15 -0.52 -3.08
CA ASN A 37 5.01 -0.38 -4.25
C ASN A 37 6.27 -1.23 -4.06
N ILE A 38 6.63 -2.01 -5.07
CA ILE A 38 7.90 -2.72 -5.15
C ILE A 38 8.66 -2.18 -6.34
N GLY A 39 9.85 -1.63 -6.07
CA GLY A 39 10.82 -1.28 -7.09
C GLY A 39 11.65 -2.52 -7.43
N VAL A 40 11.69 -2.90 -8.70
CA VAL A 40 12.50 -4.02 -9.19
C VAL A 40 13.49 -3.44 -10.19
N GLY A 41 14.61 -2.92 -9.70
CA GLY A 41 15.60 -2.20 -10.51
C GLY A 41 16.21 -3.05 -11.64
N GLU A 42 16.26 -4.37 -11.45
CA GLU A 42 16.77 -5.33 -12.44
C GLU A 42 15.70 -5.86 -13.41
N ALA A 43 14.43 -5.45 -13.24
CA ALA A 43 13.32 -5.90 -14.09
C ALA A 43 13.52 -5.55 -15.57
N SER A 44 14.29 -4.51 -15.87
CA SER A 44 14.64 -4.14 -17.25
C SER A 44 15.49 -5.19 -17.97
N ARG A 45 16.25 -6.01 -17.22
CA ARG A 45 17.12 -7.07 -17.74
C ARG A 45 16.50 -8.46 -17.57
N ASN A 46 15.70 -8.66 -16.53
CA ASN A 46 15.06 -9.94 -16.25
C ASN A 46 13.56 -9.77 -15.98
N ALA A 47 12.76 -10.03 -17.01
CA ALA A 47 11.30 -9.94 -16.94
C ALA A 47 10.70 -10.90 -15.89
N LYS A 48 11.33 -12.05 -15.63
CA LYS A 48 10.81 -13.03 -14.67
C LYS A 48 10.76 -12.49 -13.24
N LEU A 49 11.72 -11.63 -12.85
CA LEU A 49 11.72 -11.01 -11.52
C LEU A 49 10.52 -10.08 -11.33
N LEU A 50 10.06 -9.47 -12.41
CA LEU A 50 8.89 -8.61 -12.38
C LEU A 50 7.60 -9.44 -12.24
N ASP A 51 7.51 -10.57 -12.92
CA ASP A 51 6.38 -11.48 -12.80
C ASP A 51 6.26 -12.02 -11.37
N VAL A 52 7.37 -12.44 -10.76
CA VAL A 52 7.41 -12.86 -9.35
C VAL A 52 6.96 -11.73 -8.42
N ALA A 53 7.42 -10.49 -8.64
CA ALA A 53 6.99 -9.35 -7.82
C ALA A 53 5.49 -9.06 -7.96
N LEU A 54 4.92 -9.22 -9.17
CA LEU A 54 3.48 -9.08 -9.41
C LEU A 54 2.68 -10.17 -8.68
N GLU A 55 3.13 -11.41 -8.73
CA GLU A 55 2.50 -12.54 -8.03
C GLU A 55 2.53 -12.36 -6.52
N GLN A 56 3.69 -12.01 -5.95
CA GLN A 56 3.85 -11.76 -4.51
C GLN A 56 2.95 -10.62 -4.03
N LEU A 57 2.92 -9.48 -4.73
CA LEU A 57 2.03 -8.38 -4.39
C LEU A 57 0.56 -8.76 -4.52
N THR A 58 0.20 -9.57 -5.52
CA THR A 58 -1.17 -10.08 -5.68
C THR A 58 -1.54 -10.95 -4.48
N CYS A 59 -0.66 -11.86 -4.07
CA CYS A 59 -0.87 -12.74 -2.92
C CYS A 59 -1.03 -11.95 -1.61
N ILE A 60 -0.16 -10.96 -1.37
CA ILE A 60 -0.21 -10.13 -0.17
C ILE A 60 -1.49 -9.28 -0.13
N THR A 61 -1.77 -8.57 -1.21
CA THR A 61 -2.82 -7.53 -1.22
C THR A 61 -4.18 -8.00 -1.71
N GLY A 62 -4.28 -9.20 -2.29
CA GLY A 62 -5.52 -9.72 -2.87
C GLY A 62 -5.99 -8.97 -4.12
N GLN A 63 -5.13 -8.14 -4.72
CA GLN A 63 -5.45 -7.32 -5.88
C GLN A 63 -4.30 -7.34 -6.88
N LYS A 64 -4.63 -7.54 -8.16
CA LYS A 64 -3.65 -7.52 -9.26
C LYS A 64 -2.96 -6.14 -9.33
N PRO A 65 -1.62 -6.07 -9.18
CA PRO A 65 -0.88 -4.82 -9.26
C PRO A 65 -0.75 -4.29 -10.68
N VAL A 66 -0.50 -2.99 -10.78
CA VAL A 66 -0.19 -2.31 -12.03
C VAL A 66 1.33 -2.25 -12.22
N MET A 67 1.80 -2.72 -13.36
CA MET A 67 3.20 -2.62 -13.78
C MET A 67 3.58 -1.14 -13.99
N ARG A 68 4.69 -0.73 -13.38
CA ARG A 68 5.25 0.62 -13.49
C ARG A 68 6.36 0.63 -14.53
N ARG A 69 6.29 1.62 -15.41
CA ARG A 69 7.27 1.88 -16.46
C ARG A 69 8.07 3.14 -16.17
N ALA A 70 9.32 3.18 -16.63
CA ALA A 70 10.18 4.35 -16.54
C ALA A 70 9.56 5.52 -17.31
N ARG A 71 9.49 6.70 -16.67
CA ARG A 71 8.99 7.93 -17.28
C ARG A 71 10.02 8.67 -18.15
N LYS A 72 11.30 8.42 -17.89
CA LYS A 72 12.43 9.05 -18.56
C LYS A 72 13.55 8.04 -18.69
N SER A 73 14.40 8.21 -19.69
CA SER A 73 15.63 7.44 -19.85
C SER A 73 16.71 7.96 -18.88
N ILE A 74 17.39 7.05 -18.18
CA ILE A 74 18.47 7.39 -17.24
C ILE A 74 19.65 6.45 -17.49
N ALA A 75 20.74 7.00 -18.04
CA ALA A 75 21.91 6.23 -18.47
C ALA A 75 22.61 5.50 -17.30
N ALA A 76 22.72 6.14 -16.13
CA ALA A 76 23.35 5.55 -14.94
C ALA A 76 22.70 4.23 -14.50
N PHE A 77 21.36 4.13 -14.63
CA PHE A 77 20.60 2.91 -14.31
C PHE A 77 20.41 1.99 -15.52
N LYS A 78 20.96 2.35 -16.69
CA LYS A 78 20.76 1.67 -17.97
C LYS A 78 19.26 1.51 -18.32
N LEU A 79 18.45 2.51 -17.96
CA LEU A 79 17.00 2.51 -18.20
C LEU A 79 16.65 3.38 -19.39
N ARG A 80 15.74 2.88 -20.24
CA ARG A 80 15.07 3.65 -21.29
C ARG A 80 13.63 3.92 -20.90
N GLU A 81 13.07 5.02 -21.39
CA GLU A 81 11.65 5.34 -21.24
C GLU A 81 10.76 4.17 -21.69
N GLY A 82 9.68 3.91 -20.94
CA GLY A 82 8.76 2.81 -21.21
C GLY A 82 9.21 1.44 -20.70
N MET A 83 10.46 1.26 -20.27
CA MET A 83 10.93 0.00 -19.68
C MET A 83 10.23 -0.28 -18.34
N PRO A 84 9.88 -1.55 -18.04
CA PRO A 84 9.30 -1.90 -16.76
C PRO A 84 10.35 -1.79 -15.64
N VAL A 85 9.94 -1.22 -14.51
CA VAL A 85 10.82 -0.92 -13.36
C VAL A 85 10.25 -1.40 -12.02
N GLY A 86 9.01 -1.89 -12.01
CA GLY A 86 8.40 -2.37 -10.77
C GLY A 86 6.89 -2.53 -10.89
N ALA A 87 6.26 -2.69 -9.74
CA ALA A 87 4.82 -2.90 -9.63
C ALA A 87 4.26 -2.11 -8.44
N LYS A 88 3.03 -1.61 -8.59
CA LYS A 88 2.31 -0.98 -7.49
C LYS A 88 0.86 -1.44 -7.43
N VAL A 89 0.29 -1.42 -6.24
CA VAL A 89 -1.14 -1.63 -6.03
C VAL A 89 -1.65 -0.53 -5.12
N THR A 90 -2.80 0.05 -5.47
CA THR A 90 -3.48 1.05 -4.65
C THR A 90 -4.77 0.43 -4.14
N LEU A 91 -4.83 0.27 -2.82
CA LEU A 91 -5.97 -0.27 -2.10
C LEU A 91 -6.81 0.90 -1.58
N ARG A 92 -8.13 0.76 -1.69
CA ARG A 92 -9.13 1.73 -1.22
C ARG A 92 -10.29 1.00 -0.56
N ARG A 93 -11.08 1.73 0.24
CA ARG A 93 -12.30 1.22 0.90
C ARG A 93 -12.00 -0.05 1.72
N GLU A 94 -12.83 -1.09 1.61
CA GLU A 94 -12.72 -2.29 2.47
C GLU A 94 -11.39 -3.01 2.34
N ARG A 95 -10.90 -3.28 1.12
CA ARG A 95 -9.61 -3.95 0.89
C ARG A 95 -8.42 -3.24 1.54
N MET A 96 -8.50 -1.91 1.64
CA MET A 96 -7.49 -1.11 2.32
C MET A 96 -7.51 -1.37 3.82
N TYR A 97 -8.69 -1.37 4.44
CA TYR A 97 -8.82 -1.66 5.87
C TYR A 97 -8.46 -3.11 6.21
N GLU A 98 -8.79 -4.08 5.36
CA GLU A 98 -8.38 -5.48 5.53
C GLU A 98 -6.87 -5.66 5.42
N PHE A 99 -6.23 -4.99 4.45
CA PHE A 99 -4.78 -5.00 4.33
C PHE A 99 -4.12 -4.34 5.54
N LEU A 100 -4.65 -3.20 5.99
CA LEU A 100 -4.14 -2.50 7.18
C LEU A 100 -4.26 -3.37 8.44
N ASP A 101 -5.36 -4.09 8.59
CA ASP A 101 -5.58 -4.99 9.74
C ASP A 101 -4.58 -6.13 9.74
N ARG A 102 -4.40 -6.80 8.60
CA ARG A 102 -3.39 -7.85 8.45
C ARG A 102 -1.98 -7.31 8.64
N LEU A 103 -1.69 -6.09 8.19
CA LEU A 103 -0.38 -5.47 8.37
C LEU A 103 -0.07 -5.25 9.86
N ILE A 104 -0.98 -4.61 10.60
CA ILE A 104 -0.77 -4.27 12.01
C ILE A 104 -0.80 -5.53 12.89
N SER A 105 -1.76 -6.41 12.67
CA SER A 105 -2.03 -7.53 13.58
C SER A 105 -1.21 -8.78 13.28
N ILE A 106 -0.72 -8.95 12.04
CA ILE A 106 0.00 -10.17 11.62
C ILE A 106 1.37 -9.82 11.04
N GLY A 107 1.45 -8.84 10.14
CA GLY A 107 2.67 -8.48 9.42
C GLY A 107 3.77 -7.92 10.33
N LEU A 108 3.50 -6.79 10.98
CA LEU A 108 4.47 -6.06 11.81
C LEU A 108 5.03 -6.89 12.97
N PRO A 109 4.22 -7.64 13.75
CA PRO A 109 4.74 -8.45 14.85
C PRO A 109 5.69 -9.58 14.40
N ARG A 110 5.66 -9.97 13.12
CA ARG A 110 6.52 -11.01 12.54
C ARG A 110 7.77 -10.45 11.87
N VAL A 111 7.98 -9.14 11.89
CA VAL A 111 9.20 -8.51 11.38
C VAL A 111 10.35 -8.82 12.34
N ARG A 112 11.51 -9.18 11.79
CA ARG A 112 12.72 -9.43 12.59
C ARG A 112 13.09 -8.16 13.36
N ASP A 113 13.34 -8.31 14.65
CA ASP A 113 13.72 -7.21 15.56
C ASP A 113 12.69 -6.08 15.66
N PHE A 114 11.39 -6.41 15.63
CA PHE A 114 10.32 -5.41 15.77
C PHE A 114 10.30 -4.77 17.17
N ARG A 115 10.35 -3.43 17.25
CA ARG A 115 10.39 -2.64 18.51
C ARG A 115 9.27 -1.60 18.64
N GLY A 116 8.22 -1.70 17.82
CA GLY A 116 7.13 -0.71 17.74
C GLY A 116 7.16 0.06 16.44
#